data_AF-A0A969RIL5-F1
#
_entry.id   AF-A0A969RIL5-F1
#
_cell.length_a   1.000
_cell.length_b   1.000
_cell.length_c   1.000
_cell.angle_alpha   90.00
_cell.angle_beta   90.00
_cell.angle_gamma   90.00
#
_symmetry.space_group_name_H-M   'P 1'
#
loop_
_entity.id
_entity.type
_entity.pdbx_description
1 polymer ?
#
loop_
_entity_poly.entity_id
_entity_poly.type
_entity_poly.pdbx_seq_one_letter_code
_entity_poly.pdbx_strand_id
1 'polypeptide(L)'
;MATKDELQNTLKERFGINKNISQPLSKEECEEILNLLYREPSTAKLIGSYADKNNSLGRDNATYGRARSRAERRFEVLKAEYLQLEESIKSIEATKADLESKKSFLVEEQRNLEAEIQSLSSRNQTLTSKVQTLTTQNDELTEANTQLKKENKDLKNIVDQIRLRLARDTKLLLQYEDSEIRKALIRLFRWTLG
;
A
#
# COMPACT_ATOMS: atom_id res chain seq x y z
N MET A 1 -56.75 -43.48 63.81
CA MET A 1 -57.23 -42.51 62.80
C MET A 1 -56.02 -42.02 62.03
N ALA A 2 -56.09 -41.97 60.71
CA ALA A 2 -54.98 -41.50 59.88
C ALA A 2 -54.61 -40.06 60.23
N THR A 3 -53.32 -39.73 60.18
CA THR A 3 -52.85 -38.36 60.41
C THR A 3 -53.13 -37.48 59.19
N LYS A 4 -53.15 -36.15 59.38
CA LYS A 4 -53.36 -35.18 58.29
C LYS A 4 -52.36 -35.40 57.15
N ASP A 5 -51.10 -35.66 57.49
CA ASP A 5 -50.03 -35.87 56.51
C ASP A 5 -50.21 -37.19 55.74
N GLU A 6 -50.70 -38.25 56.39
CA GLU A 6 -51.04 -39.51 55.73
C GLU A 6 -52.19 -39.34 54.73
N LEU A 7 -53.23 -38.57 55.09
CA LEU A 7 -54.37 -38.30 54.21
C LEU A 7 -53.96 -37.43 53.01
N GLN A 8 -53.12 -36.42 53.23
CA GLN A 8 -52.56 -35.59 52.16
C GLN A 8 -51.63 -36.37 51.24
N ASN A 9 -50.78 -37.24 51.78
CA ASN A 9 -49.95 -38.14 50.98
C ASN A 9 -50.81 -39.10 50.17
N THR A 10 -51.90 -39.62 50.72
CA THR A 10 -52.84 -40.48 49.99
C THR A 10 -53.52 -39.74 48.83
N LEU A 11 -53.98 -38.51 49.05
CA LEU A 11 -54.57 -37.66 48.00
C LEU A 11 -53.55 -37.32 46.89
N LYS A 12 -52.29 -37.11 47.27
CA LYS A 12 -51.18 -36.81 46.35
C LYS A 12 -50.74 -38.03 45.55
N GLU A 13 -50.51 -39.17 46.20
CA GLU A 13 -49.98 -40.38 45.58
C GLU A 13 -51.04 -41.13 44.75
N ARG A 14 -52.29 -41.22 45.25
CA ARG A 14 -53.34 -41.99 44.57
C ARG A 14 -54.16 -41.18 43.57
N PHE A 15 -54.39 -39.90 43.86
CA PHE A 15 -55.28 -39.05 43.04
C PHE A 15 -54.54 -37.88 42.39
N GLY A 16 -53.22 -37.78 42.57
CA GLY A 16 -52.41 -36.72 41.96
C GLY A 16 -52.74 -35.31 42.49
N ILE A 17 -53.49 -35.20 43.58
CA ILE A 17 -53.89 -33.92 44.17
C ILE A 17 -52.71 -33.40 44.99
N ASN A 18 -51.78 -32.73 44.31
CA ASN A 18 -50.67 -32.04 44.94
C ASN A 18 -50.98 -30.54 45.01
N LYS A 19 -51.27 -30.03 46.22
CA LYS A 19 -51.55 -28.61 46.43
C LYS A 19 -50.33 -27.92 47.06
N ASN A 20 -49.56 -27.21 46.25
CA ASN A 20 -48.94 -25.93 46.65
C ASN A 20 -50.01 -24.82 46.53
N ILE A 21 -51.18 -24.99 47.15
CA ILE A 21 -52.22 -23.95 47.13
C ILE A 21 -51.93 -22.99 48.27
N SER A 22 -52.22 -21.71 48.05
CA SER A 22 -52.08 -20.61 49.00
C SER A 22 -52.80 -20.80 50.35
N GLN A 23 -53.54 -21.89 50.55
CA GLN A 23 -54.14 -22.28 51.84
C GLN A 23 -54.03 -23.81 52.06
N PRO A 24 -53.56 -24.26 53.24
CA PRO A 24 -53.46 -25.68 53.56
C PRO A 24 -54.82 -26.28 53.91
N LEU A 25 -55.15 -27.43 53.30
CA LEU A 25 -56.36 -28.20 53.63
C LEU A 25 -56.38 -28.60 55.12
N SER A 26 -57.54 -28.55 55.77
CA SER A 26 -57.77 -29.11 57.11
C SER A 26 -57.77 -30.65 57.07
N LYS A 27 -57.74 -31.29 58.24
CA LYS A 27 -57.83 -32.75 58.32
C LYS A 27 -59.23 -33.23 57.91
N GLU A 28 -60.29 -32.54 58.36
CA GLU A 28 -61.67 -32.88 58.00
C GLU A 28 -61.90 -32.77 56.49
N GLU A 29 -61.38 -31.72 55.85
CA GLU A 29 -61.48 -31.52 54.41
C GLU A 29 -60.80 -32.65 53.61
N CYS A 30 -59.66 -33.16 54.08
CA CYS A 30 -58.99 -34.30 53.43
C CYS A 30 -59.83 -35.59 53.54
N GLU A 31 -60.48 -35.83 54.69
CA GLU A 31 -61.34 -36.99 54.90
C GLU A 31 -62.62 -36.93 54.04
N GLU A 32 -63.25 -35.75 53.94
CA GLU A 32 -64.41 -35.53 53.08
C GLU A 32 -64.10 -35.75 51.60
N ILE A 33 -62.97 -35.22 51.12
CA ILE A 33 -62.55 -35.38 49.73
C ILE A 33 -62.27 -36.86 49.42
N LEU A 34 -61.57 -37.59 50.31
CA LEU A 34 -61.33 -39.01 50.11
C LEU A 34 -62.64 -39.81 50.09
N ASN A 35 -63.57 -39.53 51.00
CA ASN A 35 -64.88 -40.18 51.01
C ASN A 35 -65.67 -39.94 49.72
N LEU A 36 -65.62 -38.73 49.18
CA LEU A 36 -66.27 -38.39 47.91
C LEU A 36 -65.62 -39.14 46.74
N LEU A 37 -64.28 -39.18 46.69
CA LEU A 37 -63.53 -39.87 45.63
C LEU A 37 -63.71 -41.39 45.65
N TYR A 38 -63.92 -41.99 46.82
CA TYR A 38 -64.26 -43.40 46.94
C TYR A 38 -65.72 -43.71 46.57
N ARG A 39 -66.65 -42.76 46.80
CA ARG A 39 -68.08 -42.93 46.47
C ARG A 39 -68.39 -42.66 44.99
N GLU A 40 -67.69 -41.71 44.37
CA GLU A 40 -67.95 -41.28 43.00
C GLU A 40 -66.77 -41.54 42.06
N PRO A 41 -66.75 -42.68 41.35
CA PRO A 41 -65.63 -43.04 40.47
C PRO A 41 -65.50 -42.12 39.25
N SER A 42 -66.59 -41.46 38.82
CA SER A 42 -66.55 -40.42 37.77
C SER A 42 -65.73 -39.22 38.19
N THR A 43 -65.90 -38.78 39.44
CA THR A 43 -65.19 -37.64 40.02
C THR A 43 -63.71 -37.99 40.20
N ALA A 44 -63.38 -39.21 40.62
CA ALA A 44 -62.01 -39.70 40.67
C ALA A 44 -61.33 -39.73 39.29
N LYS A 45 -62.02 -40.20 38.24
CA LYS A 45 -61.50 -40.20 36.85
C LYS A 45 -61.25 -38.79 36.32
N LEU A 46 -62.16 -37.86 36.61
CA LEU A 46 -62.02 -36.46 36.20
C LEU A 46 -60.80 -35.82 36.86
N ILE A 47 -60.62 -36.01 38.18
CA ILE A 47 -59.43 -35.52 38.90
C ILE A 47 -58.15 -36.15 38.35
N GLY A 48 -58.15 -37.46 38.06
CA GLY A 48 -57.00 -38.12 37.43
C GLY A 48 -56.65 -37.50 36.07
N SER A 49 -57.65 -37.25 35.21
CA SER A 49 -57.44 -36.59 33.91
C SER A 49 -56.89 -35.16 34.06
N TYR A 50 -57.38 -34.39 35.04
CA TYR A 50 -56.84 -33.07 35.34
C TYR A 50 -55.41 -33.13 35.88
N ALA A 51 -55.09 -34.09 36.74
CA ALA A 51 -53.75 -34.28 37.27
C ALA A 51 -52.76 -34.64 36.15
N ASP A 52 -53.14 -35.56 35.25
CA ASP A 52 -52.34 -35.92 34.08
C ASP A 52 -52.14 -34.74 33.14
N LYS A 53 -53.20 -33.97 32.87
CA LYS A 53 -53.11 -32.78 32.03
C LYS A 53 -52.21 -31.72 32.67
N ASN A 54 -52.32 -31.48 33.97
CA ASN A 54 -51.48 -30.53 34.68
C ASN A 54 -50.01 -30.96 34.69
N ASN A 55 -49.73 -32.25 34.85
CA ASN A 55 -48.39 -32.81 34.74
C ASN A 55 -47.82 -32.62 33.33
N SER A 56 -48.62 -32.85 32.28
CA SER A 56 -48.22 -32.57 30.89
C SER A 56 -47.88 -31.09 30.71
N LEU A 57 -48.77 -30.18 31.13
CA LEU A 57 -48.54 -28.74 31.02
C LEU A 57 -47.30 -28.28 31.79
N GLY A 58 -47.03 -28.86 32.97
CA GLY A 58 -45.81 -28.61 33.73
C GLY A 58 -44.54 -29.01 32.97
N ARG A 59 -44.54 -30.19 32.32
CA ARG A 59 -43.42 -30.65 31.49
C ARG A 59 -43.23 -29.78 30.25
N ASP A 60 -44.33 -29.40 29.61
CA ASP A 60 -44.32 -28.55 28.42
C ASP A 60 -43.78 -27.16 28.77
N ASN A 61 -44.28 -26.54 29.84
CA ASN A 61 -43.79 -25.25 30.34
C ASN A 61 -42.30 -25.29 30.68
N ALA A 62 -41.82 -26.33 31.34
CA ALA A 62 -40.39 -26.49 31.62
C ALA A 62 -39.57 -26.62 30.33
N THR A 63 -40.11 -27.29 29.32
CA THR A 63 -39.46 -27.47 28.01
C THR A 63 -39.41 -26.17 27.22
N TYR A 64 -40.52 -25.43 27.14
CA TYR A 64 -40.57 -24.12 26.50
C TYR A 64 -39.70 -23.09 27.23
N GLY A 65 -39.65 -23.13 28.57
CA GLY A 65 -38.75 -22.27 29.35
C GLY A 65 -37.27 -22.53 29.02
N ARG A 66 -36.86 -23.80 28.91
CA ARG A 66 -35.51 -24.16 28.47
C ARG A 66 -35.22 -23.74 27.03
N ALA A 67 -36.17 -23.96 26.12
CA ALA A 67 -36.02 -23.59 24.71
C ALA A 67 -35.88 -22.08 24.55
N ARG A 68 -36.72 -21.31 25.26
CA ARG A 68 -36.65 -19.84 25.29
C ARG A 68 -35.30 -19.34 25.80
N SER A 69 -34.84 -19.85 26.94
CA SER A 69 -33.54 -19.43 27.48
C SER A 69 -32.37 -19.74 26.53
N ARG A 70 -32.42 -20.88 25.81
CA ARG A 70 -31.42 -21.20 24.77
C ARG A 70 -31.50 -20.26 23.58
N ALA A 71 -32.71 -19.92 23.12
CA ALA A 71 -32.91 -18.98 22.02
C ALA A 71 -32.43 -17.58 22.38
N GLU A 72 -32.73 -17.08 23.58
CA GLU A 72 -32.26 -15.80 24.09
C GLU A 72 -30.73 -15.74 24.14
N ARG A 73 -30.06 -16.78 24.65
CA ARG A 73 -28.58 -16.84 24.64
C ARG A 73 -28.00 -16.81 23.24
N ARG A 74 -28.59 -17.57 22.30
CA ARG A 74 -28.15 -17.58 20.90
C ARG A 74 -28.33 -16.22 20.25
N PHE A 75 -29.43 -15.54 20.55
CA PHE A 75 -29.71 -14.21 20.04
C PHE A 75 -28.67 -13.19 20.52
N GLU A 76 -28.33 -13.21 21.81
CA GLU A 76 -27.30 -12.30 22.35
C GLU A 76 -25.91 -12.57 21.74
N VAL A 77 -25.54 -13.84 21.55
CA VAL A 77 -24.29 -14.20 20.86
C VAL A 77 -24.29 -13.68 19.43
N LEU A 78 -25.36 -13.93 18.66
CA LEU A 78 -25.46 -13.50 17.27
C LEU A 78 -25.45 -11.97 17.14
N LYS A 79 -26.06 -11.26 18.09
CA LYS A 79 -26.04 -9.80 18.15
C LYS A 79 -24.62 -9.28 18.39
N ALA A 80 -23.85 -9.91 19.28
CA ALA A 80 -22.46 -9.56 19.51
C ALA A 80 -21.60 -9.83 18.27
N GLU A 81 -21.77 -10.98 17.62
CA GLU A 81 -21.08 -11.32 16.37
C GLU A 81 -21.40 -10.33 15.25
N TYR A 82 -22.67 -9.92 15.13
CA TYR A 82 -23.09 -8.92 14.14
C TYR A 82 -22.38 -7.57 14.35
N LEU A 83 -22.33 -7.08 15.59
CA LEU A 83 -21.64 -5.83 15.91
C LEU A 83 -20.14 -5.90 15.60
N GLN A 84 -19.48 -7.01 15.95
CA GLN A 84 -18.07 -7.22 15.62
C GLN A 84 -17.84 -7.26 14.10
N LEU A 85 -18.73 -7.89 13.35
CA LEU A 85 -18.64 -7.94 11.90
C LEU A 85 -18.85 -6.55 11.29
N GLU A 86 -19.78 -5.76 11.81
CA GLU A 86 -20.03 -4.39 11.37
C GLU A 86 -18.81 -3.49 11.59
N GLU A 87 -18.16 -3.59 12.75
CA GLU A 87 -16.90 -2.88 13.04
C GLU A 87 -15.77 -3.31 12.11
N SER A 88 -15.64 -4.62 11.85
CA SER A 88 -14.66 -5.17 10.92
C SER A 88 -14.87 -4.64 9.50
N ILE A 89 -16.12 -4.61 9.02
CA ILE A 89 -16.48 -4.07 7.71
C ILE A 89 -16.10 -2.59 7.62
N LYS A 90 -16.44 -1.77 8.62
CA LYS A 90 -16.07 -0.34 8.65
C LYS A 90 -14.55 -0.13 8.60
N SER A 91 -13.79 -0.96 9.31
CA SER A 91 -12.33 -0.93 9.28
C SER A 91 -11.77 -1.28 7.89
N ILE A 92 -12.31 -2.33 7.26
CA ILE A 92 -11.93 -2.75 5.90
C ILE A 92 -12.27 -1.66 4.88
N GLU A 93 -13.42 -1.01 4.99
CA GLU A 93 -13.81 0.09 4.10
C GLU A 93 -12.88 1.31 4.26
N ALA A 94 -12.50 1.67 5.48
CA ALA A 94 -11.55 2.74 5.75
C ALA A 94 -10.16 2.44 5.17
N THR A 95 -9.65 1.21 5.37
CA THR A 95 -8.35 0.80 4.82
C THR A 95 -8.38 0.74 3.29
N LYS A 96 -9.49 0.31 2.69
CA LYS A 96 -9.67 0.33 1.24
C LYS A 96 -9.61 1.76 0.69
N ALA A 97 -10.28 2.71 1.33
CA ALA A 97 -10.25 4.12 0.91
C ALA A 97 -8.84 4.72 1.00
N ASP A 98 -8.09 4.41 2.08
CA ASP A 98 -6.69 4.82 2.22
C ASP A 98 -5.79 4.23 1.12
N LEU A 99 -5.97 2.94 0.80
CA LEU A 99 -5.24 2.29 -0.28
C LEU A 99 -5.57 2.86 -1.66
N GLU A 100 -6.83 3.22 -1.92
CA GLU A 100 -7.23 3.88 -3.17
C GLU A 100 -6.58 5.25 -3.30
N SER A 101 -6.54 6.03 -2.21
CA SER A 101 -5.83 7.31 -2.16
C SER A 101 -4.34 7.15 -2.44
N LYS A 102 -3.66 6.23 -1.75
CA LYS A 102 -2.24 5.92 -1.98
C LYS A 102 -1.95 5.47 -3.40
N LYS A 103 -2.83 4.63 -3.98
CA LYS A 103 -2.71 4.19 -5.36
C LYS A 103 -2.79 5.37 -6.33
N SER A 104 -3.73 6.28 -6.12
CA SER A 104 -3.86 7.48 -6.97
C SER A 104 -2.61 8.36 -6.92
N PHE A 105 -2.06 8.56 -5.72
CA PHE A 105 -0.82 9.30 -5.52
C PHE A 105 0.37 8.65 -6.24
N LEU A 106 0.55 7.33 -6.09
CA LEU A 106 1.64 6.60 -6.75
C LEU A 106 1.52 6.62 -8.28
N VAL A 107 0.31 6.58 -8.83
CA VAL A 107 0.10 6.70 -10.28
C VAL A 107 0.52 8.08 -10.79
N GLU A 108 0.20 9.14 -10.05
CA GLU A 108 0.60 10.50 -10.40
C GLU A 108 2.13 10.66 -10.31
N GLU A 109 2.75 10.14 -9.24
CA GLU A 109 4.19 10.13 -9.07
C GLU A 109 4.90 9.37 -10.19
N GLN A 110 4.40 8.19 -10.56
CA GLN A 110 4.93 7.42 -11.69
C GLN A 110 4.87 8.22 -13.00
N ARG A 111 3.75 8.89 -13.26
CA ARG A 111 3.59 9.71 -14.47
C ARG A 111 4.59 10.87 -14.50
N ASN A 112 4.83 11.51 -13.36
CA ASN A 112 5.80 12.60 -13.24
C ASN A 112 7.23 12.09 -13.48
N LEU A 113 7.61 10.95 -12.89
CA LEU A 113 8.91 10.33 -13.10
C LEU A 113 9.12 9.91 -14.57
N GLU A 114 8.09 9.35 -15.22
CA GLU A 114 8.16 9.02 -16.65
C GLU A 114 8.39 10.26 -17.52
N ALA A 115 7.71 11.37 -17.22
CA ALA A 115 7.92 12.64 -17.92
C ALA A 115 9.33 13.21 -17.69
N GLU A 116 9.86 13.11 -16.47
CA GLU A 116 11.23 13.53 -16.14
C GLU A 116 12.27 12.69 -16.89
N ILE A 117 12.10 11.37 -16.93
CA ILE A 117 12.97 10.46 -17.68
C ILE A 117 12.98 10.80 -19.17
N GLN A 118 11.82 11.08 -19.77
CA GLN A 118 11.74 11.48 -21.18
C GLN A 118 12.47 12.81 -21.43
N SER A 119 12.29 13.80 -20.54
CA SER A 119 13.00 15.07 -20.62
C SER A 119 14.51 14.88 -20.54
N LEU A 120 15.00 14.14 -19.54
CA LEU A 120 16.43 13.85 -19.37
C LEU A 120 17.01 13.09 -20.56
N SER A 121 16.27 12.12 -21.11
CA SER A 121 16.66 11.37 -22.31
C SER A 121 16.84 12.29 -23.52
N SER A 122 15.88 13.19 -23.78
CA SER A 122 15.99 14.15 -24.89
C SER A 122 17.16 15.13 -24.71
N ARG A 123 17.43 15.54 -23.47
CA ARG A 123 18.56 16.40 -23.15
C ARG A 123 19.89 15.70 -23.35
N ASN A 124 19.99 14.42 -22.97
CA ASN A 124 21.17 13.60 -23.21
C ASN A 124 21.42 13.39 -24.71
N GLN A 125 20.39 13.15 -25.51
CA GLN A 125 20.54 13.07 -26.97
C GLN A 125 21.08 14.37 -27.56
N THR A 126 20.51 15.50 -27.14
CA THR A 126 20.96 16.83 -27.57
C THR A 126 22.42 17.09 -27.18
N LEU A 127 22.81 16.75 -25.95
CA LEU A 127 24.18 16.88 -25.48
C LEU A 127 25.14 15.98 -26.26
N THR A 128 24.72 14.74 -26.54
CA THR A 128 25.51 13.78 -27.33
C THR A 128 25.80 14.33 -28.72
N SER A 129 24.80 14.87 -29.40
CA SER A 129 25.00 15.50 -30.72
C SER A 129 25.93 16.70 -30.64
N LYS A 130 25.80 17.56 -29.62
CA LYS A 130 26.71 18.69 -29.42
C LYS A 130 28.15 18.26 -29.19
N VAL A 131 28.36 17.21 -28.39
CA VAL A 131 29.69 16.64 -28.16
C VAL A 131 30.28 16.13 -29.48
N GLN A 132 29.51 15.39 -30.28
CA GLN A 132 29.96 14.93 -31.59
C GLN A 132 30.37 16.10 -32.50
N THR A 133 29.56 17.16 -32.58
CA THR A 133 29.89 18.35 -33.38
C THR A 133 31.15 19.07 -32.88
N LEU A 134 31.32 19.19 -31.57
CA LEU A 134 32.52 19.80 -31.00
C LEU A 134 33.76 18.95 -31.25
N THR A 135 33.64 17.62 -31.20
CA THR A 135 34.73 16.70 -31.53
C THR A 135 35.16 16.88 -32.99
N THR A 136 34.22 16.88 -33.93
CA THR A 136 34.56 17.08 -35.36
C THR A 136 35.21 18.43 -35.62
N GLN A 137 34.70 19.51 -35.00
CA GLN A 137 35.30 20.83 -35.11
C GLN A 137 36.71 20.89 -34.52
N ASN A 138 36.96 20.19 -33.41
CA ASN A 138 38.28 20.13 -32.81
C ASN A 138 39.25 19.37 -33.71
N ASP A 139 38.82 18.25 -34.29
CA ASP A 139 39.63 17.48 -35.25
C ASP A 139 40.02 18.35 -36.45
N GLU A 140 39.07 19.07 -37.06
CA GLU A 140 39.32 20.02 -38.16
C GLU A 140 40.33 21.12 -37.76
N LEU A 141 40.18 21.71 -36.56
CA LEU A 141 41.10 22.73 -36.06
C LEU A 141 42.50 22.16 -35.81
N THR A 142 42.60 20.92 -35.31
CA THR A 142 43.89 20.27 -35.12
C THR A 142 44.59 20.01 -36.45
N GLU A 143 43.87 19.54 -37.47
CA GLU A 143 44.40 19.33 -38.80
C GLU A 143 44.88 20.65 -39.43
N ALA A 144 44.05 21.69 -39.41
CA ALA A 144 44.42 23.02 -39.88
C ALA A 144 45.67 23.57 -39.18
N ASN A 145 45.77 23.38 -37.86
CA ASN A 145 46.94 23.80 -37.09
C ASN A 145 48.20 23.00 -37.49
N THR A 146 48.09 21.69 -37.74
CA THR A 146 49.22 20.90 -38.25
C THR A 146 49.68 21.37 -39.63
N GLN A 147 48.75 21.70 -40.52
CA GLN A 147 49.04 22.21 -41.85
C GLN A 147 49.73 23.59 -41.78
N LEU A 148 49.19 24.52 -40.98
CA LEU A 148 49.81 25.83 -40.76
C LEU A 148 51.22 25.74 -40.15
N LYS A 149 51.48 24.76 -39.27
CA LYS A 149 52.83 24.51 -38.73
C LYS A 149 53.80 24.05 -39.83
N LYS A 150 53.34 23.19 -40.74
CA LYS A 150 54.13 22.73 -41.88
C LYS A 150 54.44 23.87 -42.83
N GLU A 151 53.43 24.65 -43.22
CA GLU A 151 53.59 25.82 -44.10
C GLU A 151 54.52 26.87 -43.49
N ASN A 152 54.41 27.16 -42.19
CA ASN A 152 55.34 28.06 -41.50
C ASN A 152 56.79 27.56 -41.53
N LYS A 153 57.01 26.24 -41.40
CA LYS A 153 58.34 25.65 -41.50
C LYS A 153 58.89 25.80 -42.93
N ASP A 154 58.06 25.55 -43.93
CA ASP A 154 58.44 25.66 -45.35
C ASP A 154 58.75 27.12 -45.73
N LEU A 155 57.91 28.08 -45.30
CA LEU A 155 58.16 29.51 -45.46
C LEU A 155 59.46 29.94 -44.79
N LYS A 156 59.74 29.47 -43.57
CA LYS A 156 61.01 29.75 -42.89
C LYS A 156 62.21 29.24 -43.70
N ASN A 157 62.12 28.02 -44.24
CA ASN A 157 63.19 27.47 -45.09
C ASN A 157 63.40 28.32 -46.36
N ILE A 158 62.32 28.77 -47.02
CA ILE A 158 62.40 29.65 -48.19
C ILE A 158 63.05 30.99 -47.84
N VAL A 159 62.62 31.61 -46.73
CA VAL A 159 63.21 32.86 -46.24
C VAL A 159 64.70 32.70 -45.95
N ASP A 160 65.09 31.61 -45.30
CA ASP A 160 66.50 31.32 -45.02
C ASP A 160 67.31 31.08 -46.31
N GLN A 161 66.74 30.40 -47.31
CA GLN A 161 67.37 30.26 -48.64
C GLN A 161 67.55 31.60 -49.35
N ILE A 162 66.54 32.47 -49.32
CA ILE A 162 66.62 33.82 -49.89
C ILE A 162 67.71 34.63 -49.17
N ARG A 163 67.75 34.59 -47.83
CA ARG A 163 68.79 35.26 -47.03
C ARG A 163 70.19 34.78 -47.40
N LEU A 164 70.38 33.47 -47.54
CA LEU A 164 71.67 32.89 -47.95
C LEU A 164 72.07 33.31 -49.37
N ARG A 165 71.12 33.32 -50.31
CA ARG A 165 71.36 33.76 -51.69
C ARG A 165 71.72 35.24 -51.73
N LEU A 166 70.96 36.10 -51.05
CA LEU A 166 71.25 37.53 -50.93
C LEU A 166 72.64 37.77 -50.33
N ALA A 167 73.00 37.06 -49.26
CA ALA A 167 74.33 37.17 -48.66
C ALA A 167 75.45 36.78 -49.64
N ARG A 168 75.25 35.74 -50.46
CA ARG A 168 76.20 35.31 -51.50
C ARG A 168 76.32 36.35 -52.62
N ASP A 169 75.20 36.81 -53.16
CA ASP A 169 75.16 37.80 -54.25
C ASP A 169 75.78 39.12 -53.80
N THR A 170 75.54 39.53 -52.56
CA THR A 170 76.15 40.71 -51.95
C THR A 170 77.66 40.56 -51.81
N LYS A 171 78.14 39.39 -51.37
CA LYS A 171 79.58 39.10 -51.29
C LYS A 171 80.27 39.21 -52.66
N LEU A 172 79.63 38.71 -53.72
CA LEU A 172 80.12 38.86 -55.10
C LEU A 172 80.15 40.33 -55.53
N LEU A 173 79.09 41.10 -55.25
CA LEU A 173 79.02 42.52 -55.61
C LEU A 173 80.09 43.37 -54.90
N LEU A 174 80.47 43.03 -53.67
CA LEU A 174 81.54 43.70 -52.93
C LEU A 174 82.95 43.44 -53.50
N GLN A 175 83.12 42.45 -54.39
CA GLN A 175 84.39 42.13 -55.04
C GLN A 175 84.68 42.99 -56.28
N TYR A 176 83.68 43.70 -56.83
CA TYR A 176 83.91 44.64 -57.92
C TYR A 176 84.73 45.85 -57.43
N GLU A 177 85.64 46.34 -58.28
CA GLU A 177 86.62 47.39 -57.94
C GLU A 177 86.00 48.79 -57.77
N ASP A 178 84.74 48.96 -58.16
CA ASP A 178 84.06 50.26 -58.17
C ASP A 178 83.63 50.72 -56.75
N SER A 179 84.20 51.84 -56.27
CA SER A 179 84.11 52.25 -54.86
C SER A 179 82.73 52.82 -54.45
N GLU A 180 81.98 53.35 -55.41
CA GLU A 180 80.66 53.95 -55.22
C GLU A 180 79.57 52.87 -55.03
N ILE A 181 79.60 51.84 -55.89
CA ILE A 181 78.68 50.69 -55.84
C ILE A 181 78.83 49.96 -54.51
N ARG A 182 80.08 49.78 -54.05
CA ARG A 182 80.40 49.15 -52.76
C ARG A 182 79.82 49.93 -51.56
N LYS A 183 79.96 51.26 -51.55
CA LYS A 183 79.43 52.13 -50.48
C LYS A 183 77.90 52.18 -50.47
N ALA A 184 77.25 52.18 -51.64
CA ALA A 184 75.80 52.16 -51.76
C ALA A 184 75.19 50.83 -51.25
N LEU A 185 75.80 49.70 -51.60
CA LEU A 185 75.40 48.37 -51.13
C LEU A 185 75.48 48.22 -49.60
N ILE A 186 76.55 48.73 -48.98
CA ILE A 186 76.73 48.68 -47.52
C ILE A 186 75.63 49.47 -46.79
N ARG A 187 75.19 50.63 -47.33
CA ARG A 187 74.08 51.40 -46.73
C ARG A 187 72.74 50.68 -46.85
N LEU A 188 72.46 50.05 -48.00
CA LEU A 188 71.20 49.36 -48.26
C LEU A 188 71.03 48.13 -47.36
N PHE A 189 72.11 47.35 -47.16
CA PHE A 189 72.12 46.21 -46.23
C PHE A 189 71.87 46.60 -44.77
N ARG A 190 72.40 47.74 -44.33
CA ARG A 190 72.18 48.27 -42.98
C ARG A 190 70.73 48.65 -42.72
N TRP A 191 69.96 48.95 -43.77
CA TRP A 191 68.56 49.35 -43.69
C TRP A 191 67.59 48.14 -43.73
N THR A 192 67.99 47.04 -44.38
CA THR A 192 67.11 45.86 -44.57
C THR A 192 67.31 44.74 -43.53
N LEU A 193 68.33 44.83 -42.67
CA LEU A 193 68.66 43.82 -41.65
C LEU A 193 68.45 44.31 -40.19
N GLY A 194 67.99 45.54 -40.00
CA GLY A 194 67.44 46.03 -38.73
C GLY A 194 65.92 45.82 -38.70
#